data_AF-A0A705DVU1-F1
#
_entry.id   AF-A0A705DVU1-F1
#
_cell.length_a   1.000
_cell.length_b   1.000
_cell.length_c   1.000
_cell.angle_alpha   90.00
_cell.angle_beta   90.00
_cell.angle_gamma   90.00
#
_symmetry.space_group_name_H-M   'P 1'
#
loop_
_entity.id
_entity.type
_entity.pdbx_description
1 polymer ?
#
loop_
_entity_poly.entity_id
_entity_poly.type
_entity_poly.pdbx_seq_one_letter_code
_entity_poly.pdbx_strand_id
1 'polypeptide(L)'
;SGKEGAAFMALMAEKARLAALLPEGWSRDMTTFLSLSQEVLLSLLSFCTACSLNGVQTREYGHTSRSPLDTLESAIGFHMRDWWQPTKANFFGHLKKPQIIAALNEAGLSGAARDAEKMKKGDAAEHAEHHMKDNRWVPGWMCAPHPQTDTTERTDNLADAA
;
A
#
# COMPACT_ATOMS: atom_id res chain seq x y z
N SER A 1 -11.06 0.05 6.36
CA SER A 1 -10.42 -0.86 5.39
C SER A 1 -11.51 -1.66 4.68
N GLY A 2 -11.17 -2.48 3.69
CA GLY A 2 -12.18 -3.22 2.93
C GLY A 2 -13.00 -2.32 2.00
N LYS A 3 -14.30 -2.58 1.87
CA LYS A 3 -15.20 -1.89 0.91
C LYS A 3 -15.44 -0.40 1.19
N GLU A 4 -15.05 0.07 2.37
CA GLU A 4 -15.17 1.47 2.77
C GLU A 4 -13.80 2.17 2.84
N GLY A 5 -12.71 1.45 2.49
CA GLY A 5 -11.37 2.03 2.47
C GLY A 5 -11.14 2.97 1.30
N ALA A 6 -10.26 3.96 1.48
CA ALA A 6 -9.89 4.93 0.44
C ALA A 6 -9.43 4.26 -0.87
N ALA A 7 -8.61 3.20 -0.77
CA ALA A 7 -8.15 2.42 -1.92
C ALA A 7 -9.30 1.82 -2.73
N PHE A 8 -10.26 1.18 -2.06
CA PHE A 8 -11.39 0.54 -2.71
C PHE A 8 -12.31 1.58 -3.36
N MET A 9 -12.57 2.68 -2.65
CA MET A 9 -13.40 3.77 -3.16
C MET A 9 -12.78 4.40 -4.42
N ALA A 10 -11.46 4.65 -4.42
CA ALA A 10 -10.76 5.16 -5.59
C ALA A 10 -10.80 4.17 -6.77
N LEU A 11 -10.57 2.88 -6.52
CA LEU A 11 -10.65 1.84 -7.54
C LEU A 11 -12.07 1.75 -8.15
N MET A 12 -13.11 1.83 -7.33
CA MET A 12 -14.50 1.79 -7.81
C MET A 12 -14.90 3.07 -8.55
N ALA A 13 -14.39 4.23 -8.13
CA ALA A 13 -14.59 5.48 -8.85
C ALA A 13 -13.96 5.41 -10.24
N GLU A 14 -12.74 4.87 -10.36
CA GLU A 14 -12.07 4.69 -11.64
C GLU A 14 -12.79 3.67 -12.53
N LYS A 15 -13.26 2.56 -11.93
CA LYS A 15 -14.11 1.60 -12.63
C LYS A 15 -15.35 2.25 -13.22
N ALA A 16 -16.05 3.08 -12.43
CA ALA A 16 -17.26 3.77 -12.87
C ALA A 16 -16.96 4.77 -14.00
N ARG A 17 -15.86 5.53 -13.88
CA ARG A 17 -15.39 6.46 -14.91
C ARG A 17 -15.13 5.72 -16.24
N LEU A 18 -14.39 4.61 -16.20
CA LEU A 18 -14.08 3.81 -17.38
C LEU A 18 -15.31 3.13 -17.97
N ALA A 19 -16.21 2.63 -17.12
CA ALA A 19 -17.46 2.01 -17.58
C ALA A 19 -18.36 2.99 -18.34
N ALA A 20 -18.36 4.27 -17.94
CA ALA A 20 -19.11 5.32 -18.64
C ALA A 20 -18.56 5.66 -20.04
N LEU A 21 -17.33 5.24 -20.36
CA LEU A 21 -16.71 5.44 -21.67
C LEU A 21 -16.93 4.26 -22.62
N LEU A 22 -17.57 3.19 -22.16
CA LEU A 22 -17.79 2.00 -22.98
C LEU A 22 -18.86 2.25 -24.06
N PRO A 23 -18.63 1.85 -25.32
CA PRO A 23 -19.62 2.00 -26.39
C PRO A 23 -20.91 1.23 -26.11
N GLU A 24 -22.04 1.68 -26.64
CA GLU A 24 -23.28 0.91 -26.56
C GLU A 24 -23.13 -0.46 -27.25
N GLY A 25 -23.68 -1.52 -26.64
CA GLY A 25 -23.60 -2.87 -27.19
C GLY A 25 -22.25 -3.59 -27.02
N TRP A 26 -21.26 -2.97 -26.36
CA TRP A 26 -19.92 -3.54 -26.16
C TRP A 26 -19.92 -4.97 -25.58
N SER A 27 -20.89 -5.29 -24.72
CA SER A 27 -21.00 -6.59 -24.07
C SER A 27 -21.41 -7.72 -25.02
N ARG A 28 -21.94 -7.38 -26.20
CA ARG A 28 -22.33 -8.33 -27.26
C ARG A 28 -21.34 -8.32 -28.43
N ASP A 29 -20.62 -7.21 -28.63
CA ASP A 29 -19.66 -7.03 -29.70
C ASP A 29 -18.44 -6.22 -29.24
N MET A 30 -17.32 -6.91 -29.06
CA MET A 30 -16.05 -6.31 -28.64
C MET A 30 -15.39 -5.48 -29.76
N THR A 31 -15.81 -5.60 -31.02
CA THR A 31 -15.25 -4.78 -32.12
C THR A 31 -15.60 -3.31 -31.96
N THR A 32 -16.65 -2.99 -31.18
CA THR A 32 -17.02 -1.61 -30.81
C THR A 32 -15.88 -0.84 -30.14
N PHE A 33 -14.95 -1.51 -29.46
CA PHE A 33 -13.77 -0.90 -28.84
C PHE A 33 -12.83 -0.25 -29.88
N LEU A 34 -12.88 -0.67 -31.15
CA LEU A 34 -12.10 -0.04 -32.23
C LEU A 34 -12.52 1.40 -32.51
N SER A 35 -13.70 1.82 -32.03
CA SER A 35 -14.16 3.22 -32.10
C SER A 35 -13.58 4.11 -31.00
N LEU A 36 -12.98 3.54 -29.96
CA LEU A 36 -12.41 4.29 -28.84
C LEU A 36 -11.05 4.89 -29.21
N SER A 37 -10.69 6.00 -28.56
CA SER A 37 -9.34 6.55 -28.70
C SER A 37 -8.31 5.61 -28.09
N GLN A 38 -7.07 5.69 -28.58
CA GLN A 38 -5.95 4.90 -28.04
C GLN A 38 -5.75 5.14 -26.54
N GLU A 39 -5.93 6.36 -26.07
CA GLU A 39 -5.82 6.72 -24.65
C GLU A 39 -6.84 5.97 -23.77
N VAL A 40 -8.10 5.90 -24.23
CA VAL A 40 -9.15 5.18 -23.51
C VAL A 40 -8.87 3.67 -23.50
N LEU A 41 -8.43 3.11 -24.63
CA LEU A 41 -8.05 1.70 -24.72
C LEU A 41 -6.90 1.35 -23.78
N LEU A 42 -5.86 2.18 -23.73
CA LEU A 42 -4.73 1.99 -22.80
C LEU A 42 -5.16 2.12 -21.34
N SER A 43 -6.06 3.05 -21.04
CA SER A 43 -6.62 3.22 -19.68
C SER A 43 -7.42 1.99 -19.25
N LEU A 44 -8.27 1.46 -20.13
CA LEU A 44 -9.04 0.22 -19.89
C LEU A 44 -8.13 -0.98 -19.69
N LEU A 45 -7.12 -1.14 -20.55
CA LEU A 45 -6.12 -2.20 -20.43
C LEU A 45 -5.37 -2.09 -19.10
N SER A 46 -4.86 -0.90 -18.77
CA SER A 46 -4.14 -0.64 -17.53
C SER A 46 -4.99 -0.99 -16.30
N PHE A 47 -6.26 -0.58 -16.28
CA PHE A 47 -7.19 -0.92 -15.20
C PHE A 47 -7.41 -2.43 -15.07
N CYS A 48 -7.63 -3.13 -16.19
CA CYS A 48 -7.79 -4.60 -16.19
C CYS A 48 -6.53 -5.33 -15.72
N THR A 49 -5.35 -4.89 -16.17
CA THR A 49 -4.07 -5.42 -15.72
C THR A 49 -3.91 -5.20 -14.22
N ALA A 50 -4.15 -3.98 -13.72
CA ALA A 50 -4.06 -3.66 -12.30
C ALA A 50 -5.00 -4.54 -11.44
N CYS A 51 -6.23 -4.79 -11.92
CA CYS A 51 -7.19 -5.69 -11.24
C CYS A 51 -6.74 -7.15 -11.20
N SER A 52 -5.77 -7.54 -12.03
CA SER A 52 -5.24 -8.90 -12.11
C SER A 52 -3.96 -9.08 -11.28
N LEU A 53 -3.38 -7.99 -10.76
CA LEU A 53 -2.20 -8.02 -9.90
C LEU A 53 -2.57 -8.44 -8.48
N ASN A 54 -1.77 -9.32 -7.89
CA ASN A 54 -1.94 -9.76 -6.51
C ASN A 54 -0.61 -9.64 -5.75
N GLY A 55 -0.55 -8.68 -4.82
CA GLY A 55 0.60 -8.45 -3.93
C GLY A 55 0.41 -9.04 -2.53
N VAL A 56 -0.49 -10.03 -2.35
CA VAL A 56 -0.76 -10.60 -1.02
C VAL A 56 0.53 -11.21 -0.44
N GLN A 57 0.89 -10.69 0.73
CA GLN A 57 1.97 -11.21 1.56
C GLN A 57 1.41 -12.17 2.60
N THR A 58 2.11 -13.27 2.82
CA THR A 58 1.79 -14.25 3.88
C THR A 58 2.63 -13.95 5.11
N ARG A 59 2.08 -14.25 6.29
CA ARG A 59 2.79 -14.12 7.56
C ARG A 59 2.95 -15.48 8.21
N GLU A 60 4.19 -15.93 8.32
CA GLU A 60 4.55 -17.21 8.93
C GLU A 60 5.56 -16.96 10.06
N TYR A 61 5.27 -17.49 11.26
CA TYR A 61 6.16 -17.42 12.42
C TYR A 61 6.69 -16.01 12.76
N GLY A 62 5.89 -14.98 12.51
CA GLY A 62 6.27 -13.58 12.78
C GLY A 62 7.00 -12.89 11.64
N HIS A 63 7.36 -13.61 10.57
CA HIS A 63 7.95 -13.07 9.35
C HIS A 63 6.88 -12.85 8.28
N THR A 64 6.93 -11.71 7.61
CA THR A 64 6.08 -11.42 6.46
C THR A 64 6.89 -11.65 5.18
N SER A 65 6.33 -12.39 4.23
CA SER A 65 6.97 -12.61 2.93
C SER A 65 7.09 -11.30 2.14
N ARG A 66 8.07 -11.25 1.23
CA ARG A 66 8.21 -10.14 0.29
C ARG A 66 7.12 -10.23 -0.77
N SER A 67 6.59 -9.09 -1.21
CA SER A 67 5.59 -9.06 -2.29
C SER A 67 6.30 -9.38 -3.61
N PRO A 68 5.71 -10.22 -4.49
CA PRO A 68 6.23 -10.39 -5.84
C PRO A 68 6.16 -9.09 -6.67
N LEU A 69 5.42 -8.08 -6.18
CA LEU A 69 5.25 -6.78 -6.81
C LEU A 69 6.20 -5.70 -6.25
N ASP A 70 7.06 -6.01 -5.29
CA ASP A 70 7.98 -5.05 -4.65
C ASP A 70 8.74 -4.15 -5.66
N THR A 71 9.30 -4.76 -6.71
CA THR A 71 10.03 -4.04 -7.77
C THR A 71 9.10 -3.13 -8.57
N LEU A 72 7.89 -3.60 -8.88
CA LEU A 72 6.89 -2.81 -9.59
C LEU A 72 6.40 -1.64 -8.73
N GLU A 73 6.05 -1.90 -7.48
CA GLU A 73 5.61 -0.90 -6.50
C GLU A 73 6.66 0.20 -6.33
N SER A 74 7.93 -0.19 -6.22
CA SER A 74 9.05 0.75 -6.15
C SER A 74 9.19 1.58 -7.42
N ALA A 75 9.09 0.95 -8.60
CA ALA A 75 9.22 1.63 -9.89
C ALA A 75 8.11 2.67 -10.14
N ILE A 76 6.89 2.42 -9.64
CA ILE A 76 5.76 3.36 -9.78
C ILE A 76 5.58 4.29 -8.57
N GLY A 77 6.48 4.23 -7.58
CA GLY A 77 6.38 5.02 -6.36
C GLY A 77 5.13 4.71 -5.52
N PHE A 78 4.62 3.47 -5.59
CA PHE A 78 3.45 3.05 -4.82
C PHE A 78 3.83 2.84 -3.36
N HIS A 79 3.07 3.45 -2.45
CA HIS A 79 3.21 3.24 -1.02
C HIS A 79 1.86 2.97 -0.36
N MET A 80 1.80 1.90 0.45
CA MET A 80 0.56 1.54 1.18
C MET A 80 0.03 2.67 2.07
N ARG A 81 0.94 3.50 2.59
CA ARG A 81 0.63 4.66 3.45
C ARG A 81 -0.22 5.75 2.77
N ASP A 82 -0.32 5.75 1.44
CA ASP A 82 -1.20 6.67 0.70
C ASP A 82 -2.66 6.20 0.68
N TRP A 83 -2.89 4.92 0.95
CA TRP A 83 -4.18 4.26 0.74
C TRP A 83 -4.75 3.61 2.01
N TRP A 84 -3.94 3.57 3.06
CA TRP A 84 -4.28 2.95 4.34
C TRP A 84 -3.67 3.72 5.51
N GLN A 85 -4.45 3.84 6.58
CA GLN A 85 -4.02 4.38 7.87
C GLN A 85 -4.53 3.51 9.02
N PRO A 86 -3.77 3.39 10.13
CA PRO A 86 -4.20 2.60 11.26
C PRO A 86 -5.32 3.32 12.04
N THR A 87 -6.37 2.59 12.38
CA THR A 87 -7.47 3.05 13.24
C THR A 87 -7.71 2.02 14.34
N LYS A 88 -8.46 2.39 15.37
CA LYS A 88 -8.96 1.45 16.36
C LYS A 88 -9.75 0.33 15.70
N ALA A 89 -10.63 0.66 14.76
CA ALA A 89 -11.50 -0.33 14.13
C ALA A 89 -10.74 -1.32 13.23
N ASN A 90 -9.67 -0.87 12.54
CA ASN A 90 -8.98 -1.69 11.55
C ASN A 90 -7.66 -2.32 12.02
N PHE A 91 -7.04 -1.81 13.09
CA PHE A 91 -5.69 -2.20 13.49
C PHE A 91 -5.48 -2.20 15.00
N PHE A 92 -5.51 -1.03 15.67
CA PHE A 92 -5.15 -0.94 17.09
C PHE A 92 -6.11 -1.73 18.00
N GLY A 93 -7.38 -1.86 17.60
CA GLY A 93 -8.36 -2.70 18.28
C GLY A 93 -8.03 -4.19 18.26
N HIS A 94 -7.17 -4.65 17.35
CA HIS A 94 -6.72 -6.04 17.27
C HIS A 94 -5.38 -6.29 17.99
N LEU A 95 -4.69 -5.23 18.39
CA LEU A 95 -3.40 -5.32 19.07
C LEU A 95 -3.56 -5.47 20.59
N LYS A 96 -2.58 -6.11 21.22
CA LYS A 96 -2.39 -6.06 22.67
C LYS A 96 -1.85 -4.68 23.06
N LYS A 97 -2.15 -4.20 24.28
CA LYS A 97 -1.69 -2.88 24.76
C LYS A 97 -0.18 -2.64 24.57
N PRO A 98 0.74 -3.58 24.88
CA PRO A 98 2.16 -3.39 24.64
C PRO A 98 2.51 -3.16 23.16
N GLN A 99 1.77 -3.77 22.23
CA GLN A 99 1.98 -3.59 20.78
C GLN A 99 1.51 -2.23 20.29
N ILE A 100 0.45 -1.67 20.90
CA ILE A 100 0.00 -0.30 20.61
C ILE A 100 1.07 0.70 21.06
N ILE A 101 1.63 0.51 22.25
CA ILE A 101 2.72 1.35 22.78
C ILE A 101 3.97 1.24 21.89
N ALA A 102 4.32 0.04 21.45
CA ALA A 102 5.42 -0.17 20.50
C ALA A 102 5.19 0.57 19.18
N ALA A 103 3.99 0.49 18.60
CA ALA A 103 3.64 1.20 17.37
C ALA A 103 3.75 2.73 17.53
N LEU A 104 3.33 3.28 18.67
CA LEU A 104 3.49 4.70 18.98
C LEU A 104 4.96 5.12 19.07
N ASN A 105 5.81 4.29 19.70
CA ASN A 105 7.25 4.55 19.75
C ASN A 105 7.91 4.46 18.37
N GLU A 106 7.55 3.46 17.56
CA GLU A 106 8.02 3.32 16.18
C GLU A 106 7.62 4.51 15.30
N ALA A 107 6.47 5.13 15.60
CA ALA A 107 6.02 6.35 14.95
C ALA A 107 6.69 7.63 15.48
N GLY A 108 7.62 7.52 16.42
CA GLY A 108 8.29 8.66 17.06
C GLY A 108 7.44 9.38 18.12
N LEU A 109 6.29 8.83 18.50
CA LEU A 109 5.33 9.42 19.43
C LEU A 109 5.55 8.92 20.87
N SER A 110 6.78 9.07 21.38
CA SER A 110 7.18 8.54 22.69
C SER A 110 6.39 9.13 23.86
N GLY A 111 5.94 10.38 23.77
CA GLY A 111 5.03 10.99 24.75
C GLY A 111 3.69 10.27 24.83
N ALA A 112 3.02 10.12 23.68
CA ALA A 112 1.75 9.39 23.57
C ALA A 112 1.90 7.91 23.98
N ALA A 113 3.04 7.30 23.69
CA ALA A 113 3.34 5.93 24.12
C ALA A 113 3.35 5.79 25.66
N ARG A 114 3.98 6.74 26.37
CA ARG A 114 4.00 6.79 27.84
C ARG A 114 2.62 7.03 28.45
N ASP A 115 1.80 7.83 27.80
CA ASP A 115 0.43 8.06 28.25
C ASP A 115 -0.43 6.79 28.09
N ALA A 116 -0.27 6.09 26.95
CA ALA A 116 -0.95 4.82 26.67
C ALA A 116 -0.61 3.68 27.67
N GLU A 117 0.55 3.72 28.34
CA GLU A 117 0.92 2.76 29.39
C GLU A 117 -0.06 2.78 30.57
N LYS A 118 -0.63 3.95 30.89
CA LYS A 118 -1.55 4.13 32.02
C LYS A 118 -3.01 3.93 31.64
N MET A 119 -3.29 3.80 30.34
CA MET A 119 -4.65 3.64 29.80
C MET A 119 -5.09 2.17 29.78
N LYS A 120 -6.42 1.97 29.71
CA LYS A 120 -6.99 0.67 29.33
C LYS A 120 -6.74 0.43 27.84
N LYS A 121 -6.77 -0.82 27.40
CA LYS A 121 -6.47 -1.20 26.00
C LYS A 121 -7.39 -0.53 24.97
N GLY A 122 -8.66 -0.33 25.30
CA GLY A 122 -9.63 0.35 24.44
C GLY A 122 -9.25 1.82 24.22
N ASP A 123 -8.99 2.52 25.31
CA ASP A 123 -8.61 3.94 25.32
C ASP A 123 -7.24 4.16 24.67
N ALA A 124 -6.28 3.26 24.92
CA ALA A 124 -4.97 3.29 24.26
C ALA A 124 -5.10 3.14 22.73
N ALA A 125 -6.07 2.36 22.24
CA ALA A 125 -6.32 2.22 20.81
C ALA A 125 -6.94 3.48 20.18
N GLU A 126 -7.87 4.13 20.88
CA GLU A 126 -8.43 5.44 20.45
C GLU A 126 -7.36 6.53 20.47
N HIS A 127 -6.55 6.56 21.53
CA HIS A 127 -5.44 7.49 21.67
C HIS A 127 -4.41 7.32 20.56
N ALA A 128 -4.05 6.08 20.22
CA ALA A 128 -3.15 5.80 19.12
C ALA A 128 -3.73 6.25 17.76
N GLU A 129 -5.01 5.95 17.50
CA GLU A 129 -5.68 6.44 16.28
C GLU A 129 -5.65 7.97 16.20
N HIS A 130 -5.93 8.67 17.30
CA HIS A 130 -5.91 10.13 17.33
C HIS A 130 -4.53 10.71 16.97
N HIS A 131 -3.47 10.22 17.60
CA HIS A 131 -2.11 10.73 17.38
C HIS A 131 -1.51 10.29 16.05
N MET A 132 -1.98 9.17 15.48
CA MET A 132 -1.45 8.61 14.24
C MET A 132 -2.31 8.95 13.01
N LYS A 133 -3.40 9.69 13.18
CA LYS A 133 -4.32 10.06 12.10
C LYS A 133 -3.64 10.79 10.95
N ASP A 134 -2.74 11.72 11.27
CA ASP A 134 -2.08 12.59 10.29
C ASP A 134 -0.62 12.16 10.02
N ASN A 135 -0.19 11.03 10.60
CA ASN A 135 1.13 10.49 10.32
C ASN A 135 1.04 9.45 9.19
N ARG A 136 2.06 9.41 8.32
CA ARG A 136 2.16 8.43 7.23
C ARG A 136 2.72 7.08 7.72
N TRP A 137 2.49 6.76 9.00
CA TRP A 137 3.02 5.54 9.61
C TRP A 137 2.17 4.35 9.19
N VAL A 138 2.85 3.26 8.84
CA VAL A 138 2.27 1.95 8.64
C VAL A 138 3.18 0.92 9.30
N PRO A 139 2.65 -0.25 9.69
CA PRO A 139 3.47 -1.33 10.23
C PRO A 139 4.61 -1.69 9.27
N GLY A 140 5.75 -2.13 9.79
CA GLY A 140 6.94 -2.39 8.97
C GLY A 140 6.71 -3.37 7.80
N TRP A 141 5.78 -4.30 7.93
CA TRP A 141 5.42 -5.24 6.85
C TRP A 141 4.58 -4.62 5.72
N MET A 142 4.01 -3.43 5.92
CA MET A 142 3.36 -2.61 4.89
C MET A 142 4.28 -1.53 4.31
N CYS A 143 5.48 -1.36 4.85
CA CYS A 143 6.44 -0.41 4.31
C CYS A 143 6.97 -0.93 2.98
N ALA A 144 7.06 -0.04 2.00
CA ALA A 144 7.75 -0.35 0.75
C ALA A 144 9.19 -0.80 1.05
N PRO A 145 9.74 -1.72 0.25
CA PRO A 145 11.15 -2.06 0.31
C PRO A 145 11.99 -0.78 0.25
N HIS A 146 13.02 -0.69 1.09
CA HIS A 146 14.05 0.31 0.83
C HIS A 146 14.69 -0.03 -0.52
N PRO A 147 14.82 0.94 -1.45
CA PRO A 147 15.57 0.69 -2.67
C PRO A 147 16.97 0.26 -2.24
N GLN A 148 17.34 -0.97 -2.58
CA GLN A 148 18.75 -1.36 -2.54
C GLN A 148 19.42 -0.52 -3.63
N THR A 149 20.06 0.57 -3.24
CA THR A 149 21.11 1.15 -4.08
C THR A 149 22.21 0.11 -4.13
N ASP A 150 22.15 -0.77 -5.13
CA ASP A 150 23.29 -1.54 -5.60
C ASP A 150 24.30 -0.54 -6.17
N THR A 151 25.04 0.12 -5.30
CA THR A 151 26.31 0.74 -5.66
C THR A 151 27.32 -0.40 -5.76
N THR A 152 27.17 -1.24 -6.78
CA THR A 152 28.25 -2.12 -7.21
C THR A 152 29.25 -1.22 -7.92
N GLU A 153 30.18 -0.65 -7.15
CA GLU A 153 31.42 -0.09 -7.68
C GLU A 153 32.08 -1.19 -8.53
N ARG A 154 31.89 -1.09 -9.84
CA ARG A 154 32.73 -1.77 -10.81
C ARG A 154 34.10 -1.10 -10.73
N THR A 155 34.96 -1.59 -9.86
CA THR A 155 36.39 -1.32 -9.93
C THR A 155 36.89 -1.88 -11.26
N ASP A 156 36.99 -1.02 -12.26
CA ASP A 156 37.77 -1.27 -13.47
C ASP A 156 39.24 -1.36 -13.06
N ASN A 157 39.69 -2.56 -12.71
CA ASN A 157 41.12 -2.90 -12.69
C ASN A 157 41.56 -3.13 -14.14
N LEU A 158 41.81 -2.05 -14.87
CA LEU A 158 42.80 -2.06 -15.96
C LEU A 158 44.12 -1.58 -15.36
N ALA A 159 44.95 -2.54 -14.95
CA ALA A 159 46.37 -2.31 -14.69
C ALA A 159 47.15 -3.51 -15.24
N ASP A 160 47.94 -3.21 -16.27
CA ASP A 160 49.19 -3.85 -16.69
C ASP A 160 49.35 -5.38 -16.62
N ALA A 161 49.44 -5.97 -17.81
CA ALA A 161 50.48 -6.97 -18.07
C ALA A 161 51.08 -6.68 -19.46
N ALA A 162 52.26 -6.05 -19.43
CA ALA A 162 53.25 -6.06 -20.50
C ALA A 162 53.84 -7.47 -20.66
#